data_AF-A0A940HJG0-F1
#
_entry.id   AF-A0A940HJG0-F1
#
_cell.length_a   1.000
_cell.length_b   1.000
_cell.length_c   1.000
_cell.angle_alpha   90.00
_cell.angle_beta   90.00
_cell.angle_gamma   90.00
#
_symmetry.space_group_name_H-M   'P 1'
#
loop_
_entity.id
_entity.type
_entity.pdbx_description
1 polymer ?
#
loop_
_entity_poly.entity_id
_entity_poly.type
_entity_poly.pdbx_seq_one_letter_code
_entity_poly.pdbx_strand_id
1 'polypeptide(L)'
;MLNLNPGKTTVFPITMLLLLMAFRPAIAHTGDSLMNKLSRTKKPDQQLVILHQLFQVSRYENIHAAEKYMMSAIDIGMKTGNTTSLVNSYGQLASLYEQQRNYMQAQLFYQEAQKTAVEADLPDLLPELNYHIGVALCHLDRFSEALTYLQHASMASSPKQHELGPRATLFQALCYYEAEQEDKAICQFDSLLNMAGKMDNQALLSFYYYELQSFWLHRNEWSRAIPLNEAALQLFTANNDHHYAILTLKDRADIYLALDSVNKATDFLRRALNTINNIGSINYLKPAVLDGLANCYRKLDDKILSQSYERQSKLLRDSMSFKGKATTMPIQSISYPGVLPYKKSSIGIANNWQGRLTPLLLLAFGTLSVVIWLRYKKIKGNITREKEAALQIARQVAEQEKQIAIRQAWEQLEREKEDAVHEARGLVEKVREEARTLQAQIATTSVLLANKTEYLQQLQEKLHTSNNEDCRRFAKEIKSNIGDNDYWGEFIRNFNLLHQNAIDRITKKHPDLTPNEVKLTCFILAGMNNKEIAGVFSVEPESVKKARYRLKKKLKLTEEESLRSYLEQLQ
;
A
#
# COMPACT_ATOMS: atom_id res chain seq x y z
N MET A 1 72.91 13.76 -17.28
CA MET A 1 73.39 12.44 -17.75
C MET A 1 72.35 11.43 -17.30
N LEU A 2 71.68 10.60 -18.08
CA LEU A 2 71.76 10.23 -19.49
C LEU A 2 70.35 9.87 -19.94
N ASN A 3 70.04 10.25 -21.17
CA ASN A 3 68.91 9.80 -21.96
C ASN A 3 69.08 8.29 -22.25
N LEU A 4 67.97 7.53 -22.34
CA LEU A 4 67.71 6.49 -23.35
C LEU A 4 66.37 5.79 -23.03
N ASN A 5 65.33 6.18 -23.75
CA ASN A 5 64.25 5.29 -24.22
C ASN A 5 64.67 4.78 -25.62
N PRO A 6 64.27 3.59 -26.13
CA PRO A 6 62.84 3.29 -26.38
C PRO A 6 62.43 1.79 -26.40
N GLY A 7 61.12 1.53 -26.35
CA GLY A 7 60.55 0.40 -27.10
C GLY A 7 59.52 -0.49 -26.41
N LYS A 8 58.26 -0.32 -26.85
CA LYS A 8 57.12 -1.27 -26.90
C LYS A 8 55.97 -1.06 -25.91
N THR A 9 55.14 -0.11 -26.30
CA THR A 9 53.69 -0.28 -26.54
C THR A 9 52.87 -0.91 -25.42
N THR A 10 52.36 -0.02 -24.58
CA THR A 10 51.05 -0.07 -23.94
C THR A 10 49.93 -0.28 -24.97
N VAL A 11 49.64 -1.52 -25.34
CA VAL A 11 48.36 -1.91 -25.97
C VAL A 11 47.99 -3.29 -25.45
N PHE A 12 47.46 -3.41 -24.23
CA PHE A 12 46.67 -4.57 -23.77
C PHE A 12 46.20 -4.27 -22.34
N PRO A 13 45.11 -3.47 -22.20
CA PRO A 13 43.90 -4.09 -21.63
C PRO A 13 42.61 -3.60 -22.30
N ILE A 14 42.66 -2.99 -23.49
CA ILE A 14 41.45 -2.56 -24.21
C ILE A 14 40.84 -3.73 -24.99
N THR A 15 41.65 -4.62 -25.56
CA THR A 15 41.23 -5.84 -26.25
C THR A 15 40.57 -6.85 -25.30
N MET A 16 41.05 -6.97 -24.06
CA MET A 16 40.46 -7.84 -23.04
C MET A 16 39.15 -7.26 -22.46
N LEU A 17 39.02 -5.92 -22.39
CA LEU A 17 37.77 -5.27 -22.01
C LEU A 17 36.73 -5.34 -23.13
N LEU A 18 37.15 -5.27 -24.40
CA LEU A 18 36.30 -5.52 -25.57
C LEU A 18 35.89 -7.01 -25.67
N LEU A 19 36.77 -7.94 -25.32
CA LEU A 19 36.45 -9.38 -25.21
C LEU A 19 35.49 -9.69 -24.06
N LEU A 20 35.57 -8.95 -22.94
CA LEU A 20 34.63 -9.06 -21.82
C LEU A 20 33.29 -8.36 -22.09
N MET A 21 33.26 -7.32 -22.92
CA MET A 21 32.01 -6.75 -23.47
C MET A 21 31.38 -7.66 -24.53
N ALA A 22 32.15 -8.52 -25.19
CA ALA A 22 31.67 -9.52 -26.14
C ALA A 22 31.02 -10.76 -25.47
N PHE A 23 31.13 -10.89 -24.14
CA PHE A 23 30.53 -11.99 -23.36
C PHE A 23 29.38 -11.49 -22.45
N ARG A 24 28.52 -10.60 -22.97
CA ARG A 24 27.11 -10.61 -22.54
C ARG A 24 26.48 -11.92 -23.04
N PRO A 25 25.53 -12.53 -22.29
CA PRO A 25 24.84 -13.72 -22.78
C PRO A 25 24.27 -13.41 -24.18
N ALA A 26 24.48 -14.32 -25.13
CA ALA A 26 24.14 -14.14 -26.55
C ALA A 26 22.66 -13.71 -26.80
N ILE A 27 21.79 -13.88 -25.80
CA ILE A 27 20.37 -13.54 -25.79
C ILE A 27 20.12 -12.02 -25.62
N ALA A 28 20.97 -11.30 -24.88
CA ALA A 28 20.85 -9.84 -24.75
C ALA A 28 21.27 -9.10 -26.03
N HIS A 29 22.27 -9.64 -26.75
CA HIS A 29 22.70 -9.10 -28.04
C HIS A 29 21.69 -9.34 -29.16
N THR A 30 20.89 -10.41 -29.12
CA THR A 30 19.84 -10.65 -30.11
C THR A 30 18.67 -9.69 -29.93
N GLY A 31 18.22 -9.42 -28.70
CA GLY A 31 17.16 -8.45 -28.41
C GLY A 31 17.49 -7.03 -28.88
N ASP A 32 18.66 -6.50 -28.49
CA ASP A 32 19.10 -5.15 -28.88
C ASP A 32 19.32 -5.01 -30.40
N SER A 33 19.82 -6.07 -31.05
CA SER A 33 19.97 -6.12 -32.50
C SER A 33 18.62 -6.13 -33.23
N LEU A 34 17.65 -6.90 -32.73
CA LEU A 34 16.30 -6.97 -33.28
C LEU A 34 15.55 -5.65 -33.10
N MET A 35 15.71 -4.96 -31.97
CA MET A 35 15.13 -3.62 -31.75
C MET A 35 15.67 -2.58 -32.74
N ASN A 36 16.98 -2.60 -32.98
CA ASN A 36 17.60 -1.75 -34.00
C ASN A 36 17.16 -2.12 -35.43
N LYS A 37 16.87 -3.39 -35.69
CA LYS A 37 16.34 -3.84 -36.97
C LYS A 37 14.89 -3.40 -37.16
N LEU A 38 14.08 -3.48 -36.11
CA LEU A 38 12.68 -3.03 -36.12
C LEU A 38 12.58 -1.53 -36.46
N SER A 39 13.40 -0.68 -35.82
CA SER A 39 13.38 0.77 -36.04
C SER A 39 13.78 1.20 -37.45
N ARG A 40 14.54 0.37 -38.17
CA ARG A 40 14.98 0.62 -39.56
C ARG A 40 14.08 -0.01 -40.61
N THR A 41 13.17 -0.91 -40.22
CA THR A 41 12.33 -1.66 -41.14
C THR A 41 11.05 -0.89 -41.43
N LYS A 42 10.78 -0.59 -42.71
CA LYS A 42 9.56 0.11 -43.16
C LYS A 42 8.46 -0.82 -43.68
N LYS A 43 8.80 -2.07 -44.04
CA LYS A 43 7.85 -3.04 -44.60
C LYS A 43 7.05 -3.70 -43.47
N PRO A 44 5.71 -3.64 -43.47
CA PRO A 44 4.89 -4.18 -42.39
C PRO A 44 5.09 -5.67 -42.13
N ASP A 45 5.20 -6.49 -43.19
CA ASP A 45 5.42 -7.95 -43.02
C ASP A 45 6.75 -8.27 -42.34
N GLN A 46 7.79 -7.49 -42.63
CA GLN A 46 9.10 -7.64 -41.98
C GLN A 46 9.08 -7.15 -40.53
N GLN A 47 8.28 -6.11 -40.23
CA GLN A 47 8.06 -5.66 -38.86
C GLN A 47 7.35 -6.74 -38.02
N LEU A 48 6.32 -7.39 -38.57
CA LEU A 48 5.59 -8.48 -37.90
C LEU A 48 6.53 -9.63 -37.51
N VAL A 49 7.39 -10.08 -38.43
CA VAL A 49 8.37 -11.14 -38.15
C VAL A 49 9.33 -10.74 -37.03
N ILE A 50 9.84 -9.50 -37.06
CA ILE A 50 10.77 -9.01 -36.03
C ILE A 50 10.07 -8.90 -34.66
N LEU A 51 8.81 -8.46 -34.64
CA LEU A 51 8.02 -8.37 -33.39
C LEU A 51 7.78 -9.74 -32.77
N HIS A 52 7.45 -10.76 -33.58
CA HIS A 52 7.33 -12.14 -33.08
C HIS A 52 8.67 -12.68 -32.55
N GLN A 53 9.79 -12.36 -33.20
CA GLN A 53 11.12 -12.73 -32.69
C GLN A 53 11.45 -12.02 -31.37
N LEU A 54 11.16 -10.73 -31.25
CA LEU A 54 11.32 -9.95 -30.03
C LEU A 54 10.45 -10.51 -28.89
N PHE A 55 9.21 -10.92 -29.19
CA PHE A 55 8.35 -11.61 -28.24
C PHE A 55 8.99 -12.90 -27.72
N GLN A 56 9.51 -13.77 -28.59
CA GLN A 56 10.12 -15.04 -28.15
C GLN A 56 11.33 -14.84 -27.24
N VAL A 57 12.11 -13.77 -27.45
CA VAL A 57 13.23 -13.41 -26.58
C VAL A 57 12.74 -12.82 -25.25
N SER A 58 11.74 -11.93 -25.29
CA SER A 58 11.29 -11.18 -24.12
C SER A 58 10.30 -11.92 -23.22
N ARG A 59 9.58 -12.94 -23.71
CA ARG A 59 8.51 -13.62 -22.94
C ARG A 59 8.96 -14.21 -21.61
N TYR A 60 10.24 -14.56 -21.49
CA TYR A 60 10.82 -15.10 -20.25
C TYR A 60 11.60 -14.05 -19.46
N GLU A 61 12.15 -13.02 -20.10
CA GLU A 61 13.01 -12.02 -19.45
C GLU A 61 12.25 -10.77 -18.99
N ASN A 62 11.28 -10.32 -19.80
CA ASN A 62 10.52 -9.09 -19.59
C ASN A 62 9.12 -9.21 -20.21
N ILE A 63 8.17 -9.68 -19.40
CA ILE A 63 6.78 -9.91 -19.78
C ILE A 63 6.10 -8.64 -20.33
N HIS A 64 6.35 -7.48 -19.71
CA HIS A 64 5.75 -6.21 -20.16
C HIS A 64 6.24 -5.81 -21.55
N ALA A 65 7.52 -6.05 -21.85
CA ALA A 65 8.05 -5.81 -23.20
C ALA A 65 7.43 -6.79 -24.21
N ALA A 66 7.29 -8.07 -23.85
CA ALA A 66 6.68 -9.09 -24.69
C ALA A 66 5.23 -8.75 -25.06
N GLU A 67 4.43 -8.34 -24.07
CA GLU A 67 3.05 -7.85 -24.27
C GLU A 67 3.02 -6.68 -25.24
N LYS A 68 3.87 -5.66 -25.03
CA LYS A 68 3.95 -4.49 -25.90
C LYS A 68 4.31 -4.86 -27.35
N TYR A 69 5.24 -5.79 -27.56
CA TYR A 69 5.60 -6.24 -28.91
C TYR A 69 4.43 -6.92 -29.59
N MET A 70 3.67 -7.75 -28.86
CA MET A 70 2.55 -8.46 -29.45
C MET A 70 1.35 -7.55 -29.72
N MET A 71 1.05 -6.59 -28.84
CA MET A 71 0.06 -5.55 -29.12
C MET A 71 0.44 -4.72 -30.35
N SER A 72 1.73 -4.42 -30.54
CA SER A 72 2.21 -3.73 -31.74
C SER A 72 2.05 -4.60 -33.01
N ALA A 73 2.25 -5.91 -32.89
CA ALA A 73 2.04 -6.85 -34.01
C ALA A 73 0.56 -6.95 -34.39
N ILE A 74 -0.34 -6.93 -33.41
CA ILE A 74 -1.80 -6.90 -33.62
C ILE A 74 -2.20 -5.62 -34.38
N ASP A 75 -1.75 -4.45 -33.95
CA ASP A 75 -2.05 -3.17 -34.62
C ASP A 75 -1.57 -3.14 -36.08
N ILE A 76 -0.35 -3.63 -36.34
CA ILE A 76 0.18 -3.75 -37.71
C ILE A 76 -0.65 -4.77 -38.52
N GLY A 77 -0.96 -5.93 -37.94
CA GLY A 77 -1.74 -6.98 -38.60
C GLY A 77 -3.16 -6.52 -38.97
N MET A 78 -3.82 -5.75 -38.11
CA MET A 78 -5.12 -5.13 -38.41
C MET A 78 -5.00 -4.13 -39.57
N LYS A 79 -3.97 -3.27 -39.57
CA LYS A 79 -3.77 -2.25 -40.60
C LYS A 79 -3.43 -2.83 -41.97
N THR A 80 -2.74 -3.97 -42.00
CA THR A 80 -2.29 -4.61 -43.24
C THR A 80 -3.26 -5.65 -43.78
N GLY A 81 -4.26 -6.06 -42.98
CA GLY A 81 -5.15 -7.16 -43.31
C GLY A 81 -4.46 -8.53 -43.31
N ASN A 82 -3.28 -8.67 -42.68
CA ASN A 82 -2.56 -9.93 -42.60
C ASN A 82 -3.16 -10.83 -41.50
N THR A 83 -4.25 -11.50 -41.84
CA THR A 83 -5.06 -12.30 -40.91
C THR A 83 -4.30 -13.45 -40.27
N THR A 84 -3.41 -14.14 -41.01
CA THR A 84 -2.60 -15.24 -40.46
C THR A 84 -1.65 -14.74 -39.36
N SER A 85 -1.00 -13.61 -39.58
CA SER A 85 -0.13 -13.01 -38.55
C SER A 85 -0.93 -12.48 -37.36
N LEU A 86 -2.15 -12.01 -37.61
CA LEU A 86 -3.07 -11.53 -36.57
C LEU A 86 -3.51 -12.68 -35.65
N VAL A 87 -3.94 -13.82 -36.20
CA VAL A 87 -4.28 -15.04 -35.43
C VAL A 87 -3.10 -15.49 -34.58
N ASN A 88 -1.89 -15.57 -35.16
CA ASN A 88 -0.69 -15.96 -34.44
C ASN A 88 -0.34 -14.96 -33.32
N SER A 89 -0.56 -13.66 -33.56
CA SER A 89 -0.28 -12.63 -32.56
C SER A 89 -1.21 -12.72 -31.37
N TYR A 90 -2.51 -12.89 -31.62
CA TYR A 90 -3.49 -13.11 -30.56
C TYR A 90 -3.20 -14.40 -29.77
N GLY A 91 -2.89 -15.51 -30.45
CA GLY A 91 -2.57 -16.78 -29.78
C GLY A 91 -1.32 -16.70 -28.91
N GLN A 92 -0.26 -16.00 -29.35
CA GLN A 92 0.95 -15.81 -28.55
C GLN A 92 0.72 -14.88 -27.36
N LEU A 93 -0.08 -13.82 -27.52
CA LEU A 93 -0.47 -12.95 -26.42
C LEU A 93 -1.34 -13.70 -25.39
N ALA A 94 -2.28 -14.51 -25.86
CA ALA A 94 -3.12 -15.35 -25.01
C ALA A 94 -2.28 -16.34 -24.19
N SER A 95 -1.32 -17.01 -24.83
CA SER A 95 -0.36 -17.91 -24.15
C SER A 95 0.47 -17.19 -23.09
N LEU A 96 0.83 -15.91 -23.33
CA LEU A 96 1.55 -15.10 -22.34
C LEU A 96 0.68 -14.82 -21.11
N TYR A 97 -0.62 -14.55 -21.27
CA TYR A 97 -1.56 -14.39 -20.16
C TYR A 97 -1.85 -15.70 -19.44
N GLU A 98 -1.94 -16.81 -20.16
CA GLU A 98 -2.08 -18.15 -19.58
C GLU A 98 -0.89 -18.49 -18.68
N GLN A 99 0.34 -18.17 -19.11
CA GLN A 99 1.55 -18.33 -18.29
C GLN A 99 1.53 -17.49 -17.01
N GLN A 100 0.82 -16.35 -17.02
CA GLN A 100 0.58 -15.51 -15.85
C GLN A 100 -0.61 -15.98 -15.00
N ARG A 101 -1.28 -17.08 -15.39
CA ARG A 101 -2.52 -17.58 -14.79
C ARG A 101 -3.69 -16.59 -14.90
N ASN A 102 -3.61 -15.66 -15.85
CA ASN A 102 -4.71 -14.76 -16.18
C ASN A 102 -5.59 -15.40 -17.26
N TYR A 103 -6.32 -16.45 -16.86
CA TYR A 103 -7.11 -17.28 -17.77
C TYR A 103 -8.26 -16.52 -18.43
N MET A 104 -8.80 -15.48 -17.77
CA MET A 104 -9.84 -14.62 -18.34
C MET A 104 -9.33 -13.86 -19.56
N GLN A 105 -8.17 -13.20 -19.46
CA GLN A 105 -7.57 -12.51 -20.60
C GLN A 105 -7.09 -13.48 -21.68
N ALA A 106 -6.49 -14.61 -21.29
CA ALA A 106 -6.09 -15.65 -22.23
C ALA A 106 -7.28 -16.14 -23.07
N GLN A 107 -8.42 -16.44 -22.41
CA GLN A 107 -9.64 -16.90 -23.07
C GLN A 107 -10.18 -15.87 -24.07
N LEU A 108 -10.22 -14.58 -23.72
CA LEU A 108 -10.64 -13.51 -24.62
C LEU A 108 -9.76 -13.43 -25.87
N PHE A 109 -8.42 -13.42 -25.70
CA PHE A 109 -7.51 -13.35 -26.85
C PHE A 109 -7.53 -14.60 -27.71
N TYR A 110 -7.71 -15.80 -27.12
CA TYR A 110 -7.91 -17.01 -27.92
C TYR A 110 -9.23 -16.98 -28.71
N GLN A 111 -10.30 -16.40 -28.16
CA GLN A 111 -11.56 -16.22 -28.89
C GLN A 111 -11.43 -15.22 -30.05
N GLU A 112 -10.70 -14.11 -29.86
CA GLU A 112 -10.39 -13.19 -30.96
C GLU A 112 -9.53 -13.86 -32.04
N ALA A 113 -8.56 -14.69 -31.64
CA ALA A 113 -7.77 -15.50 -32.57
C ALA A 113 -8.66 -16.48 -33.36
N GLN A 114 -9.60 -17.14 -32.68
CA GLN A 114 -10.54 -18.07 -33.30
C GLN A 114 -11.45 -17.36 -34.29
N LYS A 115 -12.05 -16.24 -33.89
CA LYS A 115 -12.92 -15.43 -34.76
C LYS A 115 -12.17 -14.97 -36.01
N THR A 116 -10.96 -14.45 -35.83
CA THR A 116 -10.10 -14.04 -36.95
C THR A 116 -9.75 -15.23 -37.86
N ALA A 117 -9.51 -16.41 -37.29
CA ALA A 117 -9.23 -17.63 -38.07
C ALA A 117 -10.44 -18.11 -38.88
N VAL A 118 -11.66 -17.97 -38.35
CA VAL A 118 -12.91 -18.27 -39.08
C VAL A 118 -13.11 -17.27 -40.22
N GLU A 119 -12.96 -15.97 -39.96
CA GLU A 119 -13.09 -14.92 -40.99
C GLU A 119 -12.06 -15.05 -42.11
N ALA A 120 -10.88 -15.58 -41.79
CA ALA A 120 -9.77 -15.79 -42.71
C ALA A 120 -9.79 -17.16 -43.42
N ASP A 121 -10.81 -17.99 -43.17
CA ASP A 121 -10.93 -19.37 -43.68
C ASP A 121 -9.67 -20.22 -43.41
N LEU A 122 -9.22 -20.22 -42.14
CA LEU A 122 -8.08 -20.98 -41.64
C LEU A 122 -8.52 -22.16 -40.74
N PRO A 123 -9.21 -23.19 -41.27
CA PRO A 123 -9.79 -24.27 -40.48
C PRO A 123 -8.74 -25.11 -39.74
N ASP A 124 -7.52 -25.20 -40.27
CA ASP A 124 -6.42 -25.97 -39.68
C ASP A 124 -6.01 -25.46 -38.28
N LEU A 125 -6.26 -24.18 -37.98
CA LEU A 125 -5.89 -23.57 -36.69
C LEU A 125 -6.98 -23.71 -35.62
N LEU A 126 -8.23 -23.99 -36.03
CA LEU A 126 -9.38 -24.02 -35.13
C LEU A 126 -9.27 -25.07 -34.03
N PRO A 127 -8.79 -26.31 -34.27
CA PRO A 127 -8.71 -27.30 -33.20
C PRO A 127 -7.74 -26.90 -32.08
N GLU A 128 -6.58 -26.34 -32.43
CA GLU A 128 -5.60 -25.87 -31.44
C GLU A 128 -6.17 -24.69 -30.64
N LEU A 129 -6.85 -23.75 -31.29
CA LEU A 129 -7.50 -22.63 -30.61
C LEU A 129 -8.65 -23.10 -29.70
N ASN A 130 -9.47 -24.04 -30.17
CA ASN A 130 -10.52 -24.68 -29.36
C ASN A 130 -9.94 -25.35 -28.12
N TYR A 131 -8.81 -26.05 -28.25
CA TYR A 131 -8.13 -26.67 -27.12
C TYR A 131 -7.73 -25.62 -26.08
N HIS A 132 -7.04 -24.55 -26.48
CA HIS A 132 -6.59 -23.51 -25.55
C HIS A 132 -7.74 -22.74 -24.89
N ILE A 133 -8.83 -22.46 -25.64
CA ILE A 133 -10.06 -21.88 -25.08
C ILE A 133 -10.66 -22.85 -24.05
N GLY A 134 -10.77 -24.14 -24.38
CA GLY A 134 -11.30 -25.16 -23.49
C GLY A 134 -10.50 -25.29 -22.20
N VAL A 135 -9.16 -25.30 -22.28
CA VAL A 135 -8.26 -25.33 -21.11
C VAL A 135 -8.45 -24.09 -20.24
N ALA A 136 -8.47 -22.90 -20.84
CA ALA A 136 -8.69 -21.65 -20.12
C ALA A 136 -10.06 -21.63 -19.42
N LEU A 137 -11.10 -22.20 -20.04
CA LEU A 137 -12.43 -22.34 -19.45
C LEU A 137 -12.47 -23.37 -18.32
N CYS A 138 -11.79 -24.52 -18.42
CA CYS A 138 -11.69 -25.46 -17.28
C CYS A 138 -11.01 -24.76 -16.09
N HIS A 139 -10.00 -23.89 -16.29
CA HIS A 139 -9.39 -23.10 -15.22
C HIS A 139 -10.24 -21.95 -14.66
N LEU A 140 -11.33 -21.58 -15.34
CA LEU A 140 -12.32 -20.59 -14.90
C LEU A 140 -13.57 -21.26 -14.32
N ASP A 141 -13.51 -22.57 -14.04
CA ASP A 141 -14.62 -23.40 -13.53
C ASP A 141 -15.86 -23.43 -14.46
N ARG A 142 -15.68 -23.13 -15.76
CA ARG A 142 -16.75 -23.13 -16.78
C ARG A 142 -16.76 -24.45 -17.55
N PHE A 143 -16.96 -25.54 -16.82
CA PHE A 143 -16.73 -26.90 -17.34
C PHE A 143 -17.65 -27.31 -18.50
N SER A 144 -18.92 -26.89 -18.49
CA SER A 144 -19.88 -27.21 -19.56
C SER A 144 -19.46 -26.62 -20.91
N GLU A 145 -19.04 -25.36 -20.91
CA GLU A 145 -18.55 -24.66 -22.11
C GLU A 145 -17.21 -25.22 -22.55
N ALA A 146 -16.29 -25.46 -21.60
CA ALA A 146 -15.00 -26.07 -21.87
C ALA A 146 -15.15 -27.42 -22.58
N LEU A 147 -16.08 -28.28 -22.16
CA LEU A 147 -16.35 -29.57 -22.81
C LEU A 147 -16.71 -29.42 -24.28
N THR A 148 -17.52 -28.42 -24.65
CA THR A 148 -17.87 -28.19 -26.06
C THR A 148 -16.64 -27.86 -26.90
N TYR A 149 -15.80 -26.94 -26.42
CA TYR A 149 -14.57 -26.56 -27.12
C TYR A 149 -13.57 -27.74 -27.19
N LEU A 150 -13.40 -28.48 -26.09
CA LEU A 150 -12.49 -29.62 -26.05
C LEU A 150 -12.98 -30.79 -26.91
N GLN A 151 -14.29 -31.00 -27.05
CA GLN A 151 -14.84 -31.99 -27.97
C GLN A 151 -14.49 -31.66 -29.42
N HIS A 152 -14.69 -30.41 -29.84
CA HIS A 152 -14.29 -29.96 -31.18
C HIS A 152 -12.77 -30.09 -31.39
N ALA A 153 -11.95 -29.78 -30.38
CA ALA A 153 -10.51 -29.98 -30.46
C ALA A 153 -10.12 -31.46 -30.61
N SER A 154 -10.83 -32.37 -29.93
CA SER A 154 -10.52 -33.80 -29.95
C SER A 154 -10.83 -34.49 -31.28
N MET A 155 -11.69 -33.89 -32.11
CA MET A 155 -12.03 -34.40 -33.45
C MET A 155 -10.98 -34.06 -34.52
N ALA A 156 -9.91 -33.34 -34.16
CA ALA A 156 -8.81 -33.01 -35.06
C ALA A 156 -8.18 -34.28 -35.66
N SER A 157 -8.27 -34.40 -36.99
CA SER A 157 -7.76 -35.57 -37.74
C SER A 157 -6.48 -35.27 -38.53
N SER A 158 -5.91 -34.06 -38.38
CA SER A 158 -4.71 -33.65 -39.12
C SER A 158 -3.47 -34.41 -38.63
N PRO A 159 -2.61 -34.93 -39.53
CA PRO A 159 -1.37 -35.62 -39.16
C PRO A 159 -0.42 -34.76 -38.32
N LYS A 160 -0.46 -33.43 -38.46
CA LYS A 160 0.34 -32.48 -37.66
C LYS A 160 -0.19 -32.30 -36.23
N GLN A 161 -1.39 -32.79 -35.94
CA GLN A 161 -2.13 -32.59 -34.69
C GLN A 161 -2.47 -33.92 -33.99
N HIS A 162 -1.76 -35.01 -34.31
CA HIS A 162 -2.03 -36.33 -33.72
C HIS A 162 -2.01 -36.30 -32.18
N GLU A 163 -1.22 -35.44 -31.56
CA GLU A 163 -1.14 -35.31 -30.10
C GLU A 163 -2.21 -34.37 -29.49
N LEU A 164 -2.98 -33.65 -30.30
CA LEU A 164 -4.01 -32.74 -29.82
C LEU A 164 -5.24 -33.48 -29.28
N GLY A 165 -5.66 -34.54 -29.98
CA GLY A 165 -6.79 -35.37 -29.58
C GLY A 165 -6.67 -35.90 -28.14
N PRO A 166 -5.58 -36.62 -27.81
CA PRO A 166 -5.39 -37.16 -26.47
C PRO A 166 -5.29 -36.08 -25.38
N ARG A 167 -4.63 -34.94 -25.67
CA ARG A 167 -4.57 -33.79 -24.75
C ARG A 167 -5.96 -33.23 -24.48
N ALA A 168 -6.77 -33.02 -25.51
CA ALA A 168 -8.14 -32.55 -25.36
C ALA A 168 -9.00 -33.55 -24.57
N THR A 169 -8.87 -34.84 -24.84
CA THR A 169 -9.57 -35.91 -24.10
C THR A 169 -9.20 -35.94 -22.61
N LEU A 170 -7.93 -35.70 -22.26
CA LEU A 170 -7.51 -35.59 -20.86
C LEU A 170 -8.22 -34.43 -20.15
N PHE A 171 -8.25 -33.25 -20.76
CA PHE A 171 -8.98 -32.11 -20.18
C PHE A 171 -10.50 -32.34 -20.15
N GLN A 172 -11.07 -33.10 -21.09
CA GLN A 172 -12.46 -33.52 -20.99
C GLN A 172 -12.69 -34.42 -19.76
N ALA A 173 -11.78 -35.34 -19.47
CA ALA A 173 -11.87 -36.19 -18.27
C ALA A 173 -11.88 -35.35 -16.99
N LEU A 174 -11.00 -34.35 -16.90
CA LEU A 174 -10.96 -33.40 -15.78
C LEU A 174 -12.25 -32.56 -15.69
N CYS A 175 -12.72 -32.03 -16.82
CA CYS A 175 -13.94 -31.23 -16.85
C CYS A 175 -15.20 -32.09 -16.51
N TYR A 176 -15.26 -33.38 -16.89
CA TYR A 176 -16.32 -34.31 -16.43
C TYR A 176 -16.22 -34.65 -14.94
N TYR A 177 -15.00 -34.75 -14.42
CA TYR A 177 -14.74 -34.98 -13.00
C TYR A 177 -15.28 -33.85 -12.13
N GLU A 178 -14.93 -32.60 -12.46
CA GLU A 178 -15.40 -31.42 -11.73
C GLU A 178 -16.92 -31.22 -11.88
N ALA A 179 -17.51 -31.73 -12.97
CA ALA A 179 -18.96 -31.78 -13.17
C ALA A 179 -19.64 -32.98 -12.47
N GLU A 180 -18.95 -33.69 -11.57
CA GLU A 180 -19.41 -34.86 -10.82
C GLU A 180 -19.88 -36.04 -11.69
N GLN A 181 -19.47 -36.09 -12.96
CA GLN A 181 -19.80 -37.16 -13.90
C GLN A 181 -18.69 -38.20 -13.96
N GLU A 182 -18.51 -38.92 -12.84
CA GLU A 182 -17.39 -39.84 -12.61
C GLU A 182 -17.28 -40.94 -13.68
N ASP A 183 -18.38 -41.58 -14.04
CA ASP A 183 -18.40 -42.63 -15.05
C ASP A 183 -17.85 -42.14 -16.40
N LYS A 184 -18.21 -40.91 -16.79
CA LYS A 184 -17.72 -40.32 -18.04
C LYS A 184 -16.24 -39.98 -17.96
N ALA A 185 -15.77 -39.47 -16.82
CA ALA A 185 -14.36 -39.18 -16.61
C ALA A 185 -13.51 -40.45 -16.73
N ILE A 186 -13.94 -41.55 -16.09
CA ILE A 186 -13.27 -42.85 -16.15
C ILE A 186 -13.27 -43.39 -17.59
N CYS A 187 -14.40 -43.31 -18.30
CA CYS A 187 -14.45 -43.71 -19.71
C CYS A 187 -13.45 -42.94 -20.59
N GLN A 188 -13.20 -41.65 -20.33
CA GLN A 188 -12.17 -40.89 -21.06
C GLN A 188 -10.76 -41.38 -20.72
N PHE A 189 -10.46 -41.66 -19.45
CA PHE A 189 -9.16 -42.22 -19.04
C PHE A 189 -8.93 -43.62 -19.63
N ASP A 190 -9.93 -44.48 -19.64
CA ASP A 190 -9.83 -45.81 -20.25
C ASP A 190 -9.55 -45.72 -21.75
N SER A 191 -10.17 -44.77 -22.45
CA SER A 191 -9.89 -44.47 -23.86
C SER A 191 -8.42 -44.07 -24.08
N LEU A 192 -7.90 -43.18 -23.23
CA LEU A 192 -6.50 -42.73 -23.28
C LEU A 192 -5.51 -43.87 -23.00
N LEU A 193 -5.77 -44.69 -21.99
CA LEU A 193 -4.93 -45.83 -21.63
C LEU A 193 -4.93 -46.90 -22.74
N ASN A 194 -6.10 -47.21 -23.31
CA ASN A 194 -6.22 -48.15 -24.43
C ASN A 194 -5.50 -47.63 -25.68
N MET A 195 -5.60 -46.33 -25.97
CA MET A 195 -4.84 -45.72 -27.06
C MET A 195 -3.33 -45.84 -26.82
N ALA A 196 -2.83 -45.45 -25.66
CA ALA A 196 -1.41 -45.52 -25.33
C ALA A 196 -0.88 -46.97 -25.39
N GLY A 197 -1.67 -47.94 -24.92
CA GLY A 197 -1.36 -49.36 -25.02
C GLY A 197 -1.29 -49.87 -26.46
N LYS A 198 -2.22 -49.48 -27.32
CA LYS A 198 -2.20 -49.85 -28.76
C LYS A 198 -1.02 -49.26 -29.52
N MET A 199 -0.57 -48.07 -29.12
CA MET A 199 0.60 -47.41 -29.71
C MET A 199 1.93 -47.95 -29.18
N ASP A 200 1.92 -48.85 -28.19
CA ASP A 200 3.09 -49.32 -27.43
C ASP A 200 3.96 -48.16 -26.90
N ASN A 201 3.30 -47.05 -26.55
CA ASN A 201 4.00 -45.85 -26.09
C ASN A 201 4.03 -45.82 -24.56
N GLN A 202 5.09 -46.40 -24.00
CA GLN A 202 5.28 -46.51 -22.54
C GLN A 202 5.36 -45.14 -21.84
N ALA A 203 5.84 -44.09 -22.52
CA ALA A 203 5.90 -42.75 -21.94
C ALA A 203 4.49 -42.17 -21.76
N LEU A 204 3.65 -42.23 -22.80
CA LEU A 204 2.25 -41.78 -22.69
C LEU A 204 1.45 -42.64 -21.70
N LEU A 205 1.69 -43.95 -21.71
CA LEU A 205 1.03 -44.87 -20.78
C LEU A 205 1.36 -44.52 -19.32
N SER A 206 2.64 -44.25 -19.02
CA SER A 206 3.08 -43.83 -17.68
C SER A 206 2.45 -42.51 -17.23
N PHE A 207 2.32 -41.56 -18.16
CA PHE A 207 1.67 -40.29 -17.91
C PHE A 207 0.17 -40.45 -17.61
N TYR A 208 -0.56 -41.26 -18.39
CA TYR A 208 -1.98 -41.48 -18.12
C TYR A 208 -2.25 -42.29 -16.84
N TYR A 209 -1.35 -43.21 -16.47
CA TYR A 209 -1.44 -43.85 -15.15
C TYR A 209 -1.26 -42.83 -14.01
N TYR A 210 -0.34 -41.89 -14.16
CA TYR A 210 -0.12 -40.82 -13.19
C TYR A 210 -1.35 -39.89 -13.07
N GLU A 211 -1.92 -39.46 -14.20
CA GLU A 211 -3.11 -38.60 -14.19
C GLU A 211 -4.33 -39.32 -13.57
N LEU A 212 -4.57 -40.59 -13.94
CA LEU A 212 -5.65 -41.39 -13.36
C LEU A 212 -5.41 -41.69 -11.87
N GLN A 213 -4.16 -41.89 -11.45
CA GLN A 213 -3.84 -42.01 -10.03
C GLN A 213 -4.18 -40.71 -9.29
N SER A 214 -3.76 -39.56 -9.81
CA SER A 214 -4.02 -38.24 -9.22
C SER A 214 -5.53 -38.05 -9.01
N PHE A 215 -6.33 -38.43 -10.01
CA PHE A 215 -7.79 -38.47 -9.92
C PHE A 215 -8.29 -39.28 -8.71
N TRP A 216 -7.81 -40.51 -8.51
CA TRP A 216 -8.21 -41.32 -7.34
C TRP A 216 -7.67 -40.79 -6.01
N LEU A 217 -6.49 -40.15 -6.04
CA LEU A 217 -5.88 -39.52 -4.87
C LEU A 217 -6.76 -38.37 -4.35
N HIS A 218 -7.30 -37.53 -5.24
CA HIS A 218 -8.22 -36.44 -4.88
C HIS A 218 -9.53 -36.94 -4.25
N ARG A 219 -9.97 -38.16 -4.58
CA ARG A 219 -11.14 -38.83 -3.97
C ARG A 219 -10.82 -39.58 -2.68
N ASN A 220 -9.56 -39.58 -2.24
CA ASN A 220 -9.09 -40.40 -1.12
C ASN A 220 -9.30 -41.91 -1.33
N GLU A 221 -9.39 -42.36 -2.59
CA GLU A 221 -9.58 -43.76 -2.96
C GLU A 221 -8.23 -44.47 -3.10
N TRP A 222 -7.57 -44.67 -1.95
CA TRP A 222 -6.19 -45.17 -1.88
C TRP A 222 -6.00 -46.53 -2.56
N SER A 223 -7.01 -47.40 -2.49
CA SER A 223 -6.98 -48.75 -3.05
C SER A 223 -6.82 -48.76 -4.58
N ARG A 224 -7.39 -47.75 -5.25
CA ARG A 224 -7.30 -47.55 -6.70
C ARG A 224 -6.07 -46.74 -7.09
N ALA A 225 -5.71 -45.73 -6.29
CA ALA A 225 -4.55 -44.88 -6.55
C ALA A 225 -3.21 -45.63 -6.45
N ILE A 226 -3.01 -46.42 -5.41
CA ILE A 226 -1.74 -47.11 -5.12
C ILE A 226 -1.21 -47.98 -6.27
N PRO A 227 -1.99 -48.88 -6.90
CA PRO A 227 -1.50 -49.71 -8.01
C PRO A 227 -1.14 -48.88 -9.24
N LEU A 228 -1.94 -47.85 -9.55
CA LEU A 228 -1.67 -46.93 -10.67
C LEU A 228 -0.39 -46.12 -10.44
N ASN A 229 -0.18 -45.65 -9.20
CA ASN A 229 1.07 -44.99 -8.81
C ASN A 229 2.28 -45.91 -8.99
N GLU A 230 2.14 -47.19 -8.68
CA GLU A 230 3.23 -48.15 -8.79
C GLU A 230 3.60 -48.39 -10.25
N ALA A 231 2.59 -48.62 -11.09
CA ALA A 231 2.76 -48.75 -12.53
C ALA A 231 3.40 -47.50 -13.14
N ALA A 232 2.92 -46.30 -12.80
CA ALA A 232 3.47 -45.03 -13.27
C ALA A 232 4.94 -44.86 -12.83
N LEU A 233 5.25 -45.07 -11.55
CA LEU A 233 6.59 -44.91 -11.01
C LEU A 233 7.60 -45.88 -11.65
N GLN A 234 7.20 -47.14 -11.85
CA GLN A 234 8.04 -48.14 -12.51
C GLN A 234 8.40 -47.70 -13.94
N LEU A 235 7.41 -47.25 -14.71
CA LEU A 235 7.61 -46.80 -16.08
C LEU A 235 8.42 -45.50 -16.16
N PHE A 236 8.14 -44.50 -15.31
CA PHE A 236 8.94 -43.27 -15.29
C PHE A 236 10.40 -43.55 -14.91
N THR A 237 10.64 -44.46 -13.97
CA THR A 237 11.99 -44.88 -13.60
C THR A 237 12.69 -45.59 -14.75
N ALA A 238 11.99 -46.50 -15.45
CA ALA A 238 12.53 -47.21 -16.62
C ALA A 238 12.84 -46.25 -17.78
N ASN A 239 12.01 -45.23 -17.98
CA ASN A 239 12.17 -44.22 -19.04
C ASN A 239 13.15 -43.08 -18.68
N ASN A 240 13.76 -43.11 -17.49
CA ASN A 240 14.57 -42.02 -16.92
C ASN A 240 13.83 -40.66 -16.87
N ASP A 241 12.50 -40.68 -16.74
CA ASP A 241 11.72 -39.48 -16.50
C ASP A 241 11.73 -39.15 -15.00
N HIS A 242 12.82 -38.50 -14.59
CA HIS A 242 13.02 -38.15 -13.20
C HIS A 242 12.02 -37.11 -12.69
N HIS A 243 11.44 -36.28 -13.57
CA HIS A 243 10.47 -35.26 -13.17
C HIS A 243 9.22 -35.91 -12.60
N TYR A 244 8.56 -36.74 -13.41
CA TYR A 244 7.33 -37.40 -12.99
C TYR A 244 7.61 -38.51 -11.97
N ALA A 245 8.77 -39.17 -11.99
CA ALA A 245 9.14 -40.12 -10.93
C ALA A 245 9.19 -39.44 -9.55
N ILE A 246 9.72 -38.21 -9.45
CA ILE A 246 9.76 -37.45 -8.19
C ILE A 246 8.34 -37.07 -7.74
N LEU A 247 7.49 -36.59 -8.65
CA LEU A 247 6.10 -36.25 -8.32
C LEU A 247 5.33 -37.49 -7.84
N THR A 248 5.48 -38.60 -8.54
CA THR A 248 4.84 -39.88 -8.18
C THR A 248 5.29 -40.39 -6.81
N LEU A 249 6.59 -40.24 -6.46
CA LEU A 249 7.11 -40.55 -5.12
C LEU A 249 6.52 -39.64 -4.04
N LYS A 250 6.37 -38.35 -4.33
CA LYS A 250 5.75 -37.39 -3.41
C LYS A 250 4.29 -37.76 -3.17
N ASP A 251 3.52 -38.03 -4.22
CA ASP A 251 2.11 -38.42 -4.10
C ASP A 251 1.94 -39.72 -3.31
N ARG A 252 2.85 -40.68 -3.52
CA ARG A 252 2.89 -41.90 -2.69
C ARG A 252 3.10 -41.58 -1.22
N ALA A 253 3.97 -40.62 -0.91
CA ALA A 253 4.19 -40.19 0.45
C ALA A 253 2.95 -39.51 1.05
N ASP A 254 2.23 -38.70 0.26
CA ASP A 254 0.99 -38.06 0.69
C ASP A 254 -0.10 -39.10 1.00
N ILE A 255 -0.22 -40.16 0.19
CA ILE A 255 -1.10 -41.30 0.47
C ILE A 255 -0.72 -41.95 1.82
N TYR A 256 0.57 -42.23 2.05
CA TYR A 256 1.00 -42.84 3.31
C TYR A 256 0.87 -41.91 4.52
N LEU A 257 0.96 -40.59 4.34
CA LEU A 257 0.65 -39.62 5.39
C LEU A 257 -0.85 -39.63 5.75
N ALA A 258 -1.73 -39.76 4.75
CA ALA A 258 -3.17 -39.90 4.98
C ALA A 258 -3.53 -41.22 5.69
N LEU A 259 -2.78 -42.30 5.40
CA LEU A 259 -2.89 -43.60 6.08
C LEU A 259 -2.14 -43.68 7.43
N ASP A 260 -1.70 -42.52 7.96
CA ASP A 260 -0.91 -42.38 9.20
C ASP A 260 0.37 -43.24 9.28
N SER A 261 0.87 -43.67 8.12
CA SER A 261 2.10 -44.44 7.96
C SER A 261 3.30 -43.52 7.74
N VAL A 262 3.57 -42.65 8.72
CA VAL A 262 4.52 -41.52 8.59
C VAL A 262 5.95 -41.97 8.24
N ASN A 263 6.40 -43.10 8.77
CA ASN A 263 7.73 -43.64 8.46
C ASN A 263 7.86 -44.04 6.98
N LYS A 264 6.82 -44.65 6.39
CA LYS A 264 6.81 -44.99 4.96
C LYS A 264 6.81 -43.73 4.11
N ALA A 265 5.99 -42.74 4.45
CA ALA A 265 5.96 -41.46 3.75
C ALA A 265 7.33 -40.76 3.76
N THR A 266 8.00 -40.76 4.91
CA THR A 266 9.34 -40.19 5.07
C THR A 266 10.37 -40.87 4.17
N ASP A 267 10.30 -42.20 4.02
CA ASP A 267 11.18 -42.95 3.12
C ASP A 267 11.01 -42.52 1.65
N PHE A 268 9.77 -42.47 1.16
CA PHE A 268 9.48 -42.04 -0.21
C PHE A 268 9.96 -40.60 -0.49
N LEU A 269 9.76 -39.68 0.46
CA LEU A 269 10.24 -38.31 0.32
C LEU A 269 11.77 -38.20 0.39
N ARG A 270 12.44 -39.02 1.21
CA ARG A 270 13.91 -39.09 1.23
C ARG A 270 14.46 -39.63 -0.09
N ARG A 271 13.82 -40.63 -0.68
CA ARG A 271 14.15 -41.13 -2.02
C ARG A 271 14.01 -40.03 -3.08
N ALA A 272 12.89 -39.30 -3.07
CA ALA A 272 12.68 -38.16 -3.97
C ALA A 272 13.75 -37.08 -3.78
N LEU A 273 14.08 -36.72 -2.54
CA LEU A 273 15.10 -35.71 -2.22
C LEU A 273 16.50 -36.14 -2.68
N ASN A 274 16.85 -37.42 -2.52
CA ASN A 274 18.11 -37.97 -3.00
C ASN A 274 18.23 -37.87 -4.53
N THR A 275 17.17 -38.25 -5.26
CA THR A 275 17.12 -38.12 -6.73
C THR A 275 17.31 -36.67 -7.18
N ILE A 276 16.64 -35.71 -6.52
CA ILE A 276 16.80 -34.28 -6.82
C ILE A 276 18.25 -33.82 -6.62
N ASN A 277 18.87 -34.20 -5.51
CA ASN A 277 20.24 -33.79 -5.18
C ASN A 277 21.27 -34.35 -6.18
N ASN A 278 21.02 -35.52 -6.74
CA ASN A 278 21.92 -36.16 -7.71
C ASN A 278 21.84 -35.52 -9.10
N ILE A 279 20.65 -35.09 -9.53
CA ILE A 279 20.42 -34.59 -10.90
C ILE A 279 20.70 -33.09 -11.03
N GLY A 280 20.36 -32.30 -10.00
CA GLY A 280 20.57 -30.85 -9.97
C GLY A 280 19.67 -30.00 -10.89
N SER A 281 19.29 -30.48 -12.08
CA SER A 281 18.40 -29.74 -13.00
C SER A 281 16.94 -29.65 -12.52
N ILE A 282 16.53 -30.52 -11.59
CA ILE A 282 15.16 -30.63 -11.06
C ILE A 282 15.03 -29.99 -9.67
N ASN A 283 15.96 -29.09 -9.32
CA ASN A 283 15.96 -28.40 -8.02
C ASN A 283 14.68 -27.58 -7.74
N TYR A 284 13.90 -27.26 -8.78
CA TYR A 284 12.61 -26.56 -8.60
C TYR A 284 11.54 -27.39 -7.91
N LEU A 285 11.62 -28.73 -7.94
CA LEU A 285 10.72 -29.62 -7.18
C LEU A 285 11.12 -29.78 -5.71
N LYS A 286 12.35 -29.39 -5.36
CA LYS A 286 12.92 -29.58 -4.01
C LYS A 286 12.07 -28.99 -2.88
N PRO A 287 11.50 -27.77 -2.98
CA PRO A 287 10.68 -27.22 -1.90
C PRO A 287 9.50 -28.10 -1.55
N ALA A 288 8.76 -28.61 -2.54
CA ALA A 288 7.58 -29.45 -2.31
C ALA A 288 7.95 -30.73 -1.54
N VAL A 289 9.08 -31.34 -1.86
CA VAL A 289 9.60 -32.52 -1.14
C VAL A 289 10.04 -32.16 0.29
N LEU A 290 10.69 -31.01 0.48
CA LEU A 290 11.10 -30.54 1.81
C LEU A 290 9.91 -30.22 2.70
N ASP A 291 8.84 -29.63 2.16
CA ASP A 291 7.60 -29.37 2.92
C ASP A 291 6.91 -30.67 3.32
N GLY A 292 6.89 -31.67 2.43
CA GLY A 292 6.43 -33.02 2.77
C GLY A 292 7.22 -33.63 3.92
N LEU A 293 8.56 -33.50 3.90
CA LEU A 293 9.43 -33.99 4.98
C LEU A 293 9.15 -33.23 6.28
N ALA A 294 9.04 -31.90 6.23
CA ALA A 294 8.67 -31.11 7.40
C ALA A 294 7.35 -31.61 8.03
N ASN A 295 6.33 -31.86 7.20
CA ASN A 295 5.06 -32.39 7.68
C ASN A 295 5.22 -33.77 8.35
N CYS A 296 6.04 -34.65 7.77
CA CYS A 296 6.36 -35.95 8.38
C CYS A 296 7.00 -35.80 9.76
N TYR A 297 8.05 -34.99 9.89
CA TYR A 297 8.76 -34.81 11.17
C TYR A 297 7.93 -34.08 12.22
N ARG A 298 7.04 -33.18 11.80
CA ARG A 298 6.05 -32.58 12.68
C ARG A 298 5.10 -33.63 13.26
N LYS A 299 4.64 -34.61 12.46
CA LYS A 299 3.82 -35.74 12.94
C LYS A 299 4.62 -36.72 13.82
N LEU A 300 5.93 -36.82 13.63
CA LEU A 300 6.84 -37.61 14.49
C LEU A 300 7.28 -36.87 15.77
N ASP A 301 6.76 -35.67 16.03
CA ASP A 301 7.15 -34.76 17.13
C ASP A 301 8.63 -34.32 17.12
N ASP A 302 9.32 -34.44 15.98
CA ASP A 302 10.66 -33.88 15.77
C ASP A 302 10.56 -32.44 15.22
N LYS A 303 10.34 -31.50 16.14
CA LYS A 303 10.17 -30.08 15.83
C LYS A 303 11.42 -29.44 15.23
N ILE A 304 12.61 -29.89 15.64
CA ILE A 304 13.87 -29.32 15.17
C ILE A 304 14.06 -29.63 13.69
N LEU A 305 13.88 -30.89 13.32
CA LEU A 305 14.06 -31.32 11.95
C LEU A 305 12.96 -30.75 11.05
N SER A 306 11.71 -30.71 11.53
CA SER A 306 10.59 -30.05 10.84
C SER A 306 10.92 -28.59 10.48
N GLN A 307 11.29 -27.79 11.47
CA GLN A 307 11.65 -26.38 11.26
C GLN A 307 12.86 -26.21 10.34
N SER A 308 13.81 -27.15 10.37
CA SER A 308 14.98 -27.12 9.50
C SER A 308 14.59 -27.28 8.03
N TYR A 309 13.65 -28.18 7.71
CA TYR A 309 13.17 -28.41 6.35
C TYR A 309 12.28 -27.26 5.86
N GLU A 310 11.40 -26.72 6.70
CA GLU A 310 10.60 -25.53 6.38
C GLU A 310 11.48 -24.33 6.03
N ARG A 311 12.55 -24.10 6.81
CA ARG A 311 13.51 -23.03 6.54
C ARG A 311 14.22 -23.23 5.21
N GLN A 312 14.64 -24.47 4.90
CA GLN A 312 15.28 -24.78 3.62
C GLN A 312 14.33 -24.58 2.43
N SER A 313 13.09 -25.06 2.55
CA SER A 313 12.05 -24.87 1.54
C SER A 313 11.80 -23.39 1.26
N LYS A 314 11.61 -22.59 2.32
CA LYS A 314 11.41 -21.14 2.21
C LYS A 314 12.58 -20.43 1.51
N LEU A 315 13.83 -20.72 1.91
CA LEU A 315 15.02 -20.13 1.30
C LEU A 315 15.11 -20.45 -0.20
N LEU A 316 14.74 -21.68 -0.59
CA LEU A 316 14.71 -22.08 -2.00
C LEU A 316 13.60 -21.33 -2.76
N ARG A 317 12.38 -21.28 -2.21
CA ARG A 317 11.25 -20.53 -2.79
C ARG A 317 11.60 -19.05 -2.96
N ASP A 318 12.21 -18.41 -1.98
CA ASP A 318 12.63 -17.00 -2.05
C ASP A 318 13.70 -16.79 -3.14
N SER A 319 14.65 -17.72 -3.25
CA SER A 319 15.68 -17.68 -4.31
C SER A 319 15.09 -17.86 -5.72
N MET A 320 14.04 -18.68 -5.83
CA MET A 320 13.33 -18.92 -7.07
C MET A 320 12.38 -17.77 -7.39
N SER A 321 11.71 -17.15 -6.42
CA SER A 321 10.87 -15.96 -6.60
C SER A 321 11.70 -14.76 -7.07
N PHE A 322 12.92 -14.61 -6.53
CA PHE A 322 13.86 -13.58 -6.98
C PHE A 322 14.36 -13.78 -8.43
N LYS A 323 14.58 -15.04 -8.84
CA LYS A 323 14.79 -15.39 -10.27
C LYS A 323 13.49 -15.46 -11.07
N GLY A 324 12.35 -15.49 -10.37
CA GLY A 324 10.98 -15.72 -10.83
C GLY A 324 10.30 -14.51 -11.44
N LYS A 325 10.86 -13.31 -11.26
CA LYS A 325 10.52 -12.16 -12.12
C LYS A 325 11.00 -12.33 -13.58
N ALA A 326 11.84 -13.34 -13.85
CA ALA A 326 12.24 -13.80 -15.19
C ALA A 326 12.04 -15.32 -15.38
N THR A 327 11.26 -15.95 -14.50
CA THR A 327 10.79 -17.33 -14.67
C THR A 327 9.37 -17.39 -14.11
N THR A 328 8.43 -16.77 -14.83
CA THR A 328 7.16 -17.47 -15.03
C THR A 328 7.55 -18.89 -15.42
N MET A 329 7.02 -19.86 -14.68
CA MET A 329 7.25 -21.26 -14.98
C MET A 329 7.14 -21.42 -16.50
N PRO A 330 8.02 -22.16 -17.17
CA PRO A 330 7.47 -22.90 -18.27
C PRO A 330 6.37 -23.75 -17.60
N ILE A 331 5.09 -23.38 -17.81
CA ILE A 331 4.27 -24.37 -18.50
C ILE A 331 5.18 -24.72 -19.66
N GLN A 332 5.94 -25.80 -19.51
CA GLN A 332 6.47 -26.44 -20.68
C GLN A 332 5.17 -26.65 -21.46
N SER A 333 4.96 -25.84 -22.50
CA SER A 333 4.53 -26.39 -23.77
C SER A 333 5.26 -27.72 -23.82
N ILE A 334 4.53 -28.80 -23.54
CA ILE A 334 5.16 -30.07 -23.24
C ILE A 334 6.02 -30.32 -24.47
N SER A 335 7.34 -30.19 -24.29
CA SER A 335 8.28 -30.62 -25.30
C SER A 335 8.31 -32.12 -25.10
N TYR A 336 7.24 -32.79 -25.54
CA TYR A 336 7.31 -34.20 -25.86
C TYR A 336 8.41 -34.35 -26.91
N PRO A 337 9.21 -35.42 -26.85
CA PRO A 337 10.37 -35.59 -27.71
C PRO A 337 9.94 -35.78 -29.16
N GLY A 338 9.76 -34.66 -29.88
CA GLY A 338 9.42 -34.62 -31.30
C GLY A 338 10.20 -33.56 -32.09
N VAL A 339 11.11 -32.82 -31.45
CA VAL A 339 12.09 -31.99 -32.16
C VAL A 339 13.33 -32.85 -32.44
N LEU A 340 13.50 -33.21 -33.71
CA LEU A 340 14.64 -33.92 -34.29
C LEU A 340 15.98 -33.53 -33.61
N PRO A 341 16.80 -34.48 -33.11
CA PRO A 341 18.15 -34.17 -32.67
C PRO A 341 19.04 -33.88 -33.88
N TYR A 342 19.51 -32.63 -33.99
CA TYR A 342 20.61 -32.27 -34.90
C TYR A 342 21.89 -32.97 -34.43
N LYS A 343 22.33 -33.95 -35.22
CA LYS A 343 23.51 -34.80 -35.00
C LYS A 343 24.79 -33.97 -35.18
N LYS A 344 25.58 -33.76 -34.11
CA LYS A 344 26.95 -33.26 -34.23
C LYS A 344 27.91 -34.44 -34.25
N SER A 345 28.54 -34.67 -35.40
CA SER A 345 29.60 -35.65 -35.60
C SER A 345 30.83 -35.29 -34.75
N SER A 346 31.28 -36.23 -33.92
CA SER A 346 32.59 -36.15 -33.27
C SER A 346 33.66 -36.68 -34.23
N ILE A 347 34.47 -35.78 -34.77
CA ILE A 347 35.72 -36.11 -35.45
C ILE A 347 36.74 -36.47 -34.36
N GLY A 348 37.18 -37.72 -34.33
CA GLY A 348 38.31 -38.16 -33.52
C GLY A 348 39.62 -37.69 -34.13
N ILE A 349 40.39 -36.89 -33.39
CA ILE A 349 41.80 -36.66 -33.66
C ILE A 349 42.54 -37.19 -32.42
N ALA A 350 43.21 -38.32 -32.59
CA ALA A 350 44.18 -38.83 -31.63
C ALA A 350 45.34 -37.83 -31.54
N ASN A 351 45.61 -37.29 -30.35
CA ASN A 351 46.78 -36.44 -30.11
C ASN A 351 47.34 -36.70 -28.70
N ASN A 352 48.53 -37.29 -28.65
CA ASN A 352 49.29 -37.70 -27.45
C ASN A 352 49.79 -36.53 -26.56
N TRP A 353 49.11 -35.38 -26.55
CA TRP A 353 49.42 -34.23 -25.68
C TRP A 353 48.60 -34.22 -24.36
N GLN A 354 47.55 -35.04 -24.28
CA GLN A 354 46.62 -35.08 -23.14
C GLN A 354 47.25 -35.53 -21.81
N GLY A 355 48.30 -36.37 -21.84
CA GLY A 355 48.93 -36.90 -20.62
C GLY A 355 49.73 -35.86 -19.80
N ARG A 356 50.16 -34.75 -20.41
CA ARG A 356 50.93 -33.69 -19.72
C ARG A 356 50.13 -32.41 -19.46
N LEU A 357 49.13 -32.12 -20.29
CA LEU A 357 48.27 -30.93 -20.14
C LEU A 357 47.17 -31.09 -19.09
N THR A 358 46.66 -32.30 -18.87
CA THR A 358 45.56 -32.57 -17.93
C THR A 358 45.87 -32.15 -16.47
N PRO A 359 47.03 -32.48 -15.87
CA PRO A 359 47.31 -32.02 -14.50
C PRO A 359 47.51 -30.50 -14.41
N LEU A 360 48.07 -29.86 -15.44
CA LEU A 360 48.25 -28.40 -15.49
C LEU A 360 46.91 -27.67 -15.63
N LEU A 361 45.99 -28.19 -16.44
CA LEU A 361 44.63 -27.66 -16.57
C LEU A 361 43.84 -27.83 -15.27
N LEU A 362 43.94 -28.97 -14.59
CA LEU A 362 43.28 -29.18 -13.30
C LEU A 362 43.80 -28.22 -12.21
N LEU A 363 45.12 -27.96 -12.18
CA LEU A 363 45.70 -26.95 -11.29
C LEU A 363 45.25 -25.52 -11.66
N ALA A 364 45.16 -25.19 -12.95
CA ALA A 364 44.64 -23.91 -13.41
C ALA A 364 43.15 -23.72 -13.09
N PHE A 365 42.33 -24.77 -13.25
CA PHE A 365 40.91 -24.75 -12.87
C PHE A 365 40.74 -24.66 -11.35
N GLY A 366 41.58 -25.36 -10.56
CA GLY A 366 41.58 -25.27 -9.11
C GLY A 366 41.91 -23.86 -8.61
N THR A 367 42.98 -23.26 -9.14
CA THR A 367 43.37 -21.88 -8.78
C THR A 367 42.33 -20.85 -9.24
N LEU A 368 41.77 -21.01 -10.43
CA LEU A 368 40.67 -20.16 -10.92
C LEU A 368 39.43 -20.28 -10.02
N SER A 369 39.07 -21.49 -9.60
CA SER A 369 37.93 -21.72 -8.71
C SER A 369 38.12 -21.08 -7.35
N VAL A 370 39.35 -21.13 -6.79
CA VAL A 370 39.70 -20.44 -5.54
C VAL A 370 39.63 -18.92 -5.70
N VAL A 371 40.13 -18.37 -6.82
CA VAL A 371 40.04 -16.92 -7.09
C VAL A 371 38.59 -16.48 -7.26
N ILE A 372 37.77 -17.23 -7.99
CA ILE A 372 36.33 -16.98 -8.14
C ILE A 372 35.64 -17.04 -6.78
N TRP A 373 35.96 -18.03 -5.95
CA TRP A 373 35.40 -18.16 -4.61
C TRP A 373 35.80 -17.00 -3.68
N LEU A 374 37.07 -16.57 -3.70
CA LEU A 374 37.54 -15.41 -2.94
C LEU A 374 36.88 -14.11 -3.41
N ARG A 375 36.72 -13.92 -4.73
CA ARG A 375 36.01 -12.79 -5.32
C ARG A 375 34.53 -12.81 -4.93
N TYR A 376 33.87 -13.96 -5.02
CA TYR A 376 32.49 -14.15 -4.59
C TYR A 376 32.32 -13.82 -3.10
N LYS A 377 33.20 -14.34 -2.24
CA LYS A 377 33.19 -14.07 -0.79
C LYS A 377 33.35 -12.58 -0.49
N LYS A 378 34.25 -11.89 -1.21
CA LYS A 378 34.47 -10.44 -1.08
C LYS A 378 33.27 -9.63 -1.56
N ILE A 379 32.70 -9.95 -2.72
CA ILE A 379 31.52 -9.27 -3.27
C ILE A 379 30.31 -9.47 -2.36
N LYS A 380 30.07 -10.70 -1.89
CA LYS A 380 28.99 -11.01 -0.95
C LYS A 380 29.14 -10.22 0.36
N GLY A 381 30.36 -10.13 0.88
CA GLY A 381 30.68 -9.33 2.07
C GLY A 381 30.46 -7.83 1.89
N ASN A 382 30.81 -7.27 0.73
CA ASN A 382 30.56 -5.87 0.42
C ASN A 382 29.06 -5.59 0.28
N ILE A 383 28.32 -6.45 -0.42
CA ILE A 383 26.86 -6.32 -0.57
C ILE A 383 26.16 -6.43 0.79
N THR A 384 26.60 -7.31 1.69
CA THR A 384 26.02 -7.38 3.04
C THR A 384 26.28 -6.11 3.84
N ARG A 385 27.48 -5.53 3.76
CA ARG A 385 27.82 -4.27 4.45
C ARG A 385 27.02 -3.09 3.90
N GLU A 386 26.89 -3.00 2.57
CA GLU A 386 26.07 -1.97 1.93
C GLU A 386 24.59 -2.10 2.30
N LYS A 387 24.06 -3.33 2.36
CA LYS A 387 22.69 -3.58 2.83
C LYS A 387 22.49 -3.20 4.29
N GLU A 388 23.44 -3.52 5.17
CA GLU A 388 23.39 -3.14 6.58
C GLU A 388 23.46 -1.62 6.75
N ALA A 389 24.34 -0.93 6.02
CA ALA A 389 24.42 0.53 6.00
C ALA A 389 23.13 1.17 5.46
N ALA A 390 22.58 0.65 4.36
CA ALA A 390 21.31 1.12 3.81
C ALA A 390 20.14 0.92 4.78
N LEU A 391 20.13 -0.20 5.51
CA LEU A 391 19.11 -0.47 6.53
C LEU A 391 19.25 0.47 7.74
N GLN A 392 20.47 0.82 8.15
CA GLN A 392 20.71 1.81 9.20
C GLN A 392 20.24 3.20 8.80
N ILE A 393 20.55 3.64 7.57
CA ILE A 393 20.07 4.92 7.02
C ILE A 393 18.55 4.92 6.95
N ALA A 394 17.93 3.85 6.46
CA ALA A 394 16.47 3.73 6.39
C ALA A 394 15.81 3.82 7.79
N ARG A 395 16.42 3.19 8.81
CA ARG A 395 15.96 3.31 10.21
C ARG A 395 16.10 4.73 10.74
N GLN A 396 17.20 5.42 10.43
CA GLN A 396 17.40 6.82 10.83
C GLN A 396 16.39 7.75 10.15
N VAL A 397 16.13 7.56 8.86
CA VAL A 397 15.11 8.33 8.13
C VAL A 397 13.72 8.08 8.70
N ALA A 398 13.36 6.82 8.96
CA ALA A 398 12.07 6.49 9.57
C ALA A 398 11.91 7.11 10.98
N GLU A 399 12.97 7.13 11.78
CA GLU A 399 12.94 7.80 13.09
C GLU A 399 12.82 9.32 12.93
N GLN A 400 13.51 9.93 11.95
CA GLN A 400 13.36 11.36 11.65
C GLN A 400 11.95 11.71 11.17
N GLU A 401 11.36 10.91 10.28
CA GLU A 401 9.98 11.09 9.83
C GLU A 401 9.00 11.00 11.00
N LYS A 402 9.20 10.05 11.90
CA LYS A 402 8.40 9.93 13.14
C LYS A 402 8.55 11.16 14.02
N GLN A 403 9.77 11.69 14.19
CA GLN A 403 10.02 12.92 14.96
C GLN A 403 9.38 14.15 14.31
N ILE A 404 9.40 14.24 12.98
CA ILE A 404 8.74 15.33 12.23
C ILE A 404 7.22 15.22 12.38
N ALA A 405 6.64 14.02 12.27
CA ALA A 405 5.21 13.81 12.46
C ALA A 405 4.76 14.16 13.89
N ILE A 406 5.55 13.76 14.91
CA ILE A 406 5.29 14.15 16.30
C ILE A 406 5.37 15.67 16.45
N ARG A 407 6.36 16.34 15.86
CA ARG A 407 6.49 17.80 15.90
C ARG A 407 5.29 18.50 15.25
N GLN A 408 4.85 18.03 14.08
CA GLN A 408 3.69 18.59 13.38
C GLN A 408 2.40 18.43 14.19
N ALA A 409 2.20 17.26 14.81
CA ALA A 409 1.07 17.02 15.70
C ALA A 409 1.11 17.95 16.93
N TRP A 410 2.29 18.17 17.53
CA TRP A 410 2.46 19.14 18.62
C TRP A 410 2.19 20.58 18.19
N GLU A 411 2.64 20.99 17.01
CA GLU A 411 2.37 22.33 16.47
C GLU A 411 0.88 22.54 16.19
N GLN A 412 0.17 21.52 15.68
CA GLN A 412 -1.27 21.58 15.50
C GLN A 412 -2.00 21.72 16.84
N LEU A 413 -1.60 20.90 17.83
CA LEU A 413 -2.20 20.96 19.16
C LEU A 413 -1.97 22.31 19.84
N GLU A 414 -0.78 22.92 19.67
CA GLU A 414 -0.53 24.25 20.24
C GLU A 414 -1.35 25.33 19.54
N ARG A 415 -1.55 25.27 18.21
CA ARG A 415 -2.44 26.19 17.49
C ARG A 415 -3.90 26.05 17.95
N GLU A 416 -4.41 24.82 18.07
CA GLU A 416 -5.76 24.58 18.57
C GLU A 416 -5.94 25.13 20.00
N LYS A 417 -4.92 24.99 20.84
CA LYS A 417 -4.91 25.55 22.19
C LYS A 417 -4.84 27.08 22.17
N GLU A 418 -4.03 27.68 21.31
CA GLU A 418 -3.98 29.14 21.13
C GLU A 418 -5.33 29.69 20.66
N ASP A 419 -5.97 29.05 19.68
CA ASP A 419 -7.29 29.41 19.18
C ASP A 419 -8.35 29.29 20.29
N ALA A 420 -8.34 28.19 21.05
CA ALA A 420 -9.24 28.01 22.20
C ALA A 420 -9.01 29.06 23.30
N VAL A 421 -7.76 29.43 23.57
CA VAL A 421 -7.43 30.51 24.51
C VAL A 421 -7.90 31.87 23.99
N HIS A 422 -7.76 32.13 22.69
CA HIS A 422 -8.26 33.35 22.06
C HIS A 422 -9.79 33.45 22.13
N GLU A 423 -10.50 32.36 21.87
CA GLU A 423 -11.95 32.29 21.99
C GLU A 423 -12.40 32.52 23.45
N ALA A 424 -11.76 31.82 24.39
CA ALA A 424 -12.04 31.99 25.82
C ALA A 424 -11.80 33.43 26.29
N ARG A 425 -10.72 34.09 25.83
CA ARG A 425 -10.46 35.51 26.11
C ARG A 425 -11.56 36.40 25.53
N GLY A 426 -12.02 36.13 24.31
CA GLY A 426 -13.12 36.86 23.69
C GLY A 426 -14.42 36.76 24.49
N LEU A 427 -14.76 35.57 24.99
CA LEU A 427 -15.93 35.37 25.86
C LEU A 427 -15.79 36.09 27.20
N VAL A 428 -14.62 36.02 27.84
CA VAL A 428 -14.35 36.73 29.09
C VAL A 428 -14.50 38.24 28.94
N GLU A 429 -14.04 38.82 27.84
CA GLU A 429 -14.15 40.26 27.61
C GLU A 429 -15.61 40.68 27.38
N LYS A 430 -16.40 39.90 26.63
CA LYS A 430 -17.85 40.12 26.47
C LYS A 430 -18.58 40.12 27.81
N VAL A 431 -18.32 39.12 28.65
CA VAL A 431 -18.94 39.02 29.99
C VAL A 431 -18.52 40.21 30.87
N ARG A 432 -17.28 40.68 30.77
CA ARG A 432 -16.82 41.87 31.51
C ARG A 432 -17.49 43.15 31.03
N GLU A 433 -17.70 43.29 29.73
CA GLU A 433 -18.38 44.46 29.16
C GLU A 433 -19.85 44.50 29.58
N GLU A 434 -20.56 43.36 29.51
CA GLU A 434 -21.92 43.23 30.04
C GLU A 434 -21.98 43.52 31.55
N ALA A 435 -21.03 42.99 32.33
CA ALA A 435 -20.95 43.29 33.75
C ALA A 435 -20.76 44.79 34.02
N ARG A 436 -19.88 45.48 33.27
CA ARG A 436 -19.66 46.93 33.38
C ARG A 436 -20.90 47.74 33.04
N THR A 437 -21.61 47.37 31.97
CA THR A 437 -22.83 48.10 31.56
C THR A 437 -23.94 47.96 32.58
N LEU A 438 -24.18 46.74 33.09
CA LEU A 438 -25.16 46.49 34.16
C LEU A 438 -24.79 47.24 35.45
N GLN A 439 -23.52 47.21 35.81
CA GLN A 439 -22.97 47.94 36.94
C GLN A 439 -23.16 49.46 36.84
N ALA A 440 -22.91 50.06 35.65
CA ALA A 440 -23.17 51.47 35.41
C ALA A 440 -24.66 51.84 35.48
N GLN A 441 -25.55 50.95 35.02
CA GLN A 441 -27.00 51.11 35.18
C GLN A 441 -27.40 51.12 36.66
N ILE A 442 -26.85 50.20 37.47
CA ILE A 442 -27.10 50.15 38.93
C ILE A 442 -26.63 51.44 39.62
N ALA A 443 -25.47 52.00 39.24
CA ALA A 443 -25.03 53.30 39.76
C ALA A 443 -26.05 54.39 39.46
N THR A 444 -26.46 54.48 38.20
CA THR A 444 -27.36 55.54 37.70
C THR A 444 -28.71 55.46 38.40
N THR A 445 -29.26 54.25 38.59
CA THR A 445 -30.51 54.06 39.32
C THR A 445 -30.35 54.34 40.81
N SER A 446 -29.21 53.99 41.42
CA SER A 446 -28.91 54.32 42.82
C SER A 446 -28.85 55.83 43.06
N VAL A 447 -28.23 56.59 42.14
CA VAL A 447 -28.23 58.07 42.16
C VAL A 447 -29.67 58.58 42.12
N LEU A 448 -30.48 58.09 41.17
CA LEU A 448 -31.85 58.54 41.00
C LEU A 448 -32.71 58.24 42.24
N LEU A 449 -32.52 57.07 42.86
CA LEU A 449 -33.19 56.68 44.09
C LEU A 449 -32.78 57.58 45.26
N ALA A 450 -31.47 57.78 45.48
CA ALA A 450 -30.97 58.66 46.53
C ALA A 450 -31.54 60.08 46.40
N ASN A 451 -31.58 60.61 45.16
CA ASN A 451 -32.14 61.93 44.87
C ASN A 451 -33.64 62.01 45.19
N LYS A 452 -34.42 60.98 44.81
CA LYS A 452 -35.86 60.93 45.13
C LYS A 452 -36.08 60.88 46.65
N THR A 453 -35.27 60.11 47.37
CA THR A 453 -35.36 60.02 48.82
C THR A 453 -35.03 61.35 49.50
N GLU A 454 -33.96 62.04 49.08
CA GLU A 454 -33.58 63.35 49.62
C GLU A 454 -34.67 64.40 49.37
N TYR A 455 -35.28 64.40 48.18
CA TYR A 455 -36.42 65.27 47.88
C TYR A 455 -37.62 65.00 48.80
N LEU A 456 -37.94 63.72 49.04
CA LEU A 456 -39.01 63.35 49.96
C LEU A 456 -38.70 63.76 51.41
N GLN A 457 -37.45 63.66 51.87
CA GLN A 457 -37.03 64.15 53.20
C GLN A 457 -37.18 65.67 53.33
N GLN A 458 -36.82 66.44 52.29
CA GLN A 458 -37.01 67.89 52.30
C GLN A 458 -38.50 68.28 52.29
N LEU A 459 -39.34 67.57 51.53
CA LEU A 459 -40.79 67.74 51.57
C LEU A 459 -41.34 67.42 52.96
N GLN A 460 -40.83 66.36 53.59
CA GLN A 460 -41.19 65.97 54.94
C GLN A 460 -40.91 67.09 55.95
N GLU A 461 -39.73 67.70 55.90
CA GLU A 461 -39.33 68.78 56.81
C GLU A 461 -40.18 70.05 56.62
N LYS A 462 -40.49 70.41 55.37
CA LYS A 462 -41.41 71.50 55.05
C LYS A 462 -42.84 71.24 55.52
N LEU A 463 -43.30 69.98 55.45
CA LEU A 463 -44.63 69.60 55.95
C LEU A 463 -44.68 69.55 57.49
N HIS A 464 -43.60 69.16 58.15
CA HIS A 464 -43.48 69.16 59.62
C HIS A 464 -43.55 70.56 60.24
N THR A 465 -43.01 71.56 59.54
CA THR A 465 -43.00 72.96 60.01
C THR A 465 -44.33 73.70 59.78
N SER A 466 -45.30 73.06 59.12
CA SER A 466 -46.65 73.58 58.92
C SER A 466 -47.54 73.36 60.15
N ASN A 467 -48.43 74.31 60.45
CA ASN A 467 -49.35 74.20 61.59
C ASN A 467 -50.60 73.35 61.31
N ASN A 468 -50.78 72.88 60.07
CA ASN A 468 -51.90 72.05 59.62
C ASN A 468 -51.70 70.57 60.01
N GLU A 469 -52.72 69.93 60.61
CA GLU A 469 -52.69 68.51 61.00
C GLU A 469 -52.50 67.56 59.81
N ASP A 470 -53.09 67.85 58.64
CA ASP A 470 -52.92 67.02 57.45
C ASP A 470 -51.47 67.03 56.97
N CYS A 471 -50.80 68.18 57.03
CA CYS A 471 -49.37 68.29 56.71
C CYS A 471 -48.52 67.43 57.64
N ARG A 472 -48.81 67.44 58.96
CA ARG A 472 -48.12 66.58 59.93
C ARG A 472 -48.37 65.09 59.70
N ARG A 473 -49.58 64.72 59.26
CA ARG A 473 -49.90 63.34 58.87
C ARG A 473 -49.12 62.90 57.64
N PHE A 474 -49.12 63.70 56.56
CA PHE A 474 -48.32 63.39 55.36
C PHE A 474 -46.82 63.32 55.66
N ALA A 475 -46.31 64.18 56.54
CA ALA A 475 -44.92 64.11 56.99
C ALA A 475 -44.58 62.81 57.75
N LYS A 476 -45.54 62.23 58.49
CA LYS A 476 -45.38 60.90 59.11
C LYS A 476 -45.45 59.77 58.08
N GLU A 477 -46.36 59.82 57.12
CA GLU A 477 -46.48 58.81 56.05
C GLU A 477 -45.23 58.78 55.16
N ILE A 478 -44.68 59.96 54.79
CA ILE A 478 -43.40 60.07 54.08
C ILE A 478 -42.26 59.46 54.91
N LYS A 479 -42.20 59.72 56.23
CA LYS A 479 -41.19 59.11 57.11
C LYS A 479 -41.24 57.58 57.07
N SER A 480 -42.44 57.03 57.17
CA SER A 480 -42.66 55.59 57.23
C SER A 480 -42.28 54.88 55.93
N ASN A 481 -42.40 55.56 54.79
CA ASN A 481 -42.06 55.01 53.47
C ASN A 481 -40.57 55.18 53.09
N ILE A 482 -39.86 56.14 53.68
CA ILE A 482 -38.42 56.34 53.43
C ILE A 482 -37.56 55.37 54.25
N GLY A 483 -37.99 54.98 55.46
CA GLY A 483 -37.22 54.11 56.36
C GLY A 483 -35.91 54.75 56.86
N ASP A 484 -35.25 54.12 57.84
CA ASP A 484 -33.99 54.60 58.46
C ASP A 484 -32.73 54.24 57.63
N ASN A 485 -32.88 53.95 56.33
CA ASN A 485 -31.77 53.46 55.51
C ASN A 485 -30.81 54.60 55.12
N ASP A 486 -29.51 54.40 55.38
CA ASP A 486 -28.41 55.27 54.93
C ASP A 486 -28.14 55.10 53.42
N TYR A 487 -29.09 55.58 52.61
CA TYR A 487 -29.03 55.52 51.15
C TYR A 487 -27.80 56.25 50.57
N TRP A 488 -27.33 57.29 51.25
CA TRP A 488 -26.14 58.03 50.80
C TRP A 488 -24.86 57.23 51.05
N GLY A 489 -24.73 56.58 52.21
CA GLY A 489 -23.64 55.66 52.47
C GLY A 489 -23.64 54.46 51.53
N GLU A 490 -24.82 53.92 51.19
CA GLU A 490 -24.94 52.85 50.20
C GLU A 490 -24.56 53.31 48.79
N PHE A 491 -25.00 54.51 48.41
CA PHE A 491 -24.57 55.14 47.17
C PHE A 491 -23.05 55.31 47.11
N ILE A 492 -22.40 55.86 48.14
CA ILE A 492 -20.94 56.03 48.16
C ILE A 492 -20.21 54.69 48.04
N ARG A 493 -20.68 53.65 48.74
CA ARG A 493 -20.09 52.29 48.64
C ARG A 493 -20.19 51.76 47.21
N ASN A 494 -21.38 51.82 46.61
CA ASN A 494 -21.59 51.33 45.24
C ASN A 494 -20.82 52.18 44.23
N PHE A 495 -20.79 53.51 44.40
CA PHE A 495 -20.07 54.42 43.52
C PHE A 495 -18.55 54.21 43.58
N ASN A 496 -17.99 53.97 44.77
CA ASN A 496 -16.57 53.64 44.92
C ASN A 496 -16.23 52.32 44.24
N LEU A 497 -17.05 51.27 44.39
CA LEU A 497 -16.82 49.99 43.70
C LEU A 497 -16.78 50.16 42.17
N LEU A 498 -17.60 51.05 41.62
CA LEU A 498 -17.73 51.28 40.18
C LEU A 498 -16.65 52.18 39.60
N HIS A 499 -16.25 53.19 40.35
CA HIS A 499 -15.25 54.17 39.92
C HIS A 499 -13.88 53.92 40.56
N GLN A 500 -13.52 52.65 40.79
CA GLN A 500 -12.21 52.22 41.32
C GLN A 500 -11.78 52.92 42.62
N ASN A 501 -12.70 53.30 43.50
CA ASN A 501 -12.48 54.12 44.69
C ASN A 501 -12.11 55.59 44.38
N ALA A 502 -12.71 56.16 43.34
CA ALA A 502 -12.53 57.56 42.97
C ALA A 502 -12.85 58.52 44.12
N ILE A 503 -13.89 58.26 44.92
CA ILE A 503 -14.22 59.13 46.06
C ILE A 503 -13.07 59.10 47.06
N ASP A 504 -12.58 57.92 47.41
CA ASP A 504 -11.47 57.77 48.37
C ASP A 504 -10.20 58.48 47.88
N ARG A 505 -9.90 58.39 46.58
CA ARG A 505 -8.76 59.10 45.98
C ARG A 505 -8.96 60.61 45.96
N ILE A 506 -10.15 61.08 45.62
CA ILE A 506 -10.49 62.51 45.62
C ILE A 506 -10.40 63.07 47.04
N THR A 507 -10.98 62.40 48.04
CA THR A 507 -10.92 62.83 49.44
C THR A 507 -9.51 62.71 50.03
N LYS A 508 -8.69 61.76 49.57
CA LYS A 508 -7.29 61.66 49.97
C LYS A 508 -6.43 62.79 49.37
N LYS A 509 -6.67 63.15 48.11
CA LYS A 509 -5.93 64.21 47.40
C LYS A 509 -6.37 65.62 47.82
N HIS A 510 -7.64 65.78 48.16
CA HIS A 510 -8.28 67.03 48.58
C HIS A 510 -9.07 66.80 49.88
N PRO A 511 -8.38 66.68 51.03
CA PRO A 511 -9.01 66.38 52.32
C PRO A 511 -9.83 67.56 52.89
N ASP A 512 -9.72 68.74 52.29
CA ASP A 512 -10.42 69.97 52.67
C ASP A 512 -11.83 70.07 52.06
N LEU A 513 -12.24 69.11 51.22
CA LEU A 513 -13.58 69.06 50.64
C LEU A 513 -14.64 68.78 51.72
N THR A 514 -15.67 69.62 51.73
CA THR A 514 -16.84 69.41 52.59
C THR A 514 -17.68 68.23 52.07
N PRO A 515 -18.51 67.59 52.93
CA PRO A 515 -19.39 66.51 52.49
C PRO A 515 -20.24 66.89 51.28
N ASN A 516 -20.79 68.11 51.22
CA ASN A 516 -21.58 68.59 50.09
C ASN A 516 -20.75 68.80 48.81
N GLU A 517 -19.49 69.17 48.93
CA GLU A 517 -18.57 69.25 47.78
C GLU A 517 -18.20 67.85 47.27
N VAL A 518 -18.05 66.86 48.16
CA VAL A 518 -17.88 65.46 47.78
C VAL A 518 -19.13 64.94 47.08
N LYS A 519 -20.33 65.24 47.59
CA LYS A 519 -21.59 64.91 46.90
C LYS A 519 -21.65 65.52 45.50
N LEU A 520 -21.27 66.80 45.38
CA LEU A 520 -21.21 67.51 44.11
C LEU A 520 -20.24 66.83 43.12
N THR A 521 -19.07 66.36 43.57
CA THR A 521 -18.14 65.60 42.70
C THR A 521 -18.76 64.30 42.19
N CYS A 522 -19.51 63.58 43.03
CA CYS A 522 -20.16 62.33 42.63
C CYS A 522 -21.18 62.56 41.51
N PHE A 523 -22.02 63.60 41.62
CA PHE A 523 -23.00 63.93 40.58
C PHE A 523 -22.36 64.42 39.29
N ILE A 524 -21.24 65.15 39.37
CA ILE A 524 -20.48 65.58 38.19
C ILE A 524 -19.87 64.37 37.47
N LEU A 525 -19.29 63.43 38.22
CA LEU A 525 -18.73 62.19 37.69
C LEU A 525 -19.79 61.24 37.13
N ALA A 526 -20.99 61.23 37.72
CA ALA A 526 -22.16 60.55 37.18
C ALA A 526 -22.72 61.23 35.91
N GLY A 527 -22.13 62.34 35.47
CA GLY A 527 -22.47 63.02 34.21
C GLY A 527 -23.67 63.96 34.30
N MET A 528 -24.18 64.26 35.49
CA MET A 528 -25.36 65.12 35.66
C MET A 528 -25.07 66.58 35.25
N ASN A 529 -26.06 67.20 34.62
CA ASN A 529 -26.00 68.60 34.23
C ASN A 529 -26.38 69.55 35.38
N ASN A 530 -26.14 70.85 35.21
CA ASN A 530 -26.38 71.82 36.28
C ASN A 530 -27.86 71.93 36.70
N LYS A 531 -28.81 71.66 35.79
CA LYS A 531 -30.25 71.69 36.12
C LYS A 531 -30.64 70.48 36.97
N GLU A 532 -30.12 69.31 36.62
CA GLU A 532 -30.36 68.06 37.35
C GLU A 532 -29.76 68.14 38.77
N ILE A 533 -28.50 68.58 38.88
CA ILE A 533 -27.85 68.78 40.19
C ILE A 533 -28.61 69.82 41.02
N ALA A 534 -29.09 70.89 40.40
CA ALA A 534 -29.86 71.93 41.11
C ALA A 534 -31.18 71.41 41.68
N GLY A 535 -31.84 70.51 40.96
CA GLY A 535 -33.01 69.79 41.45
C GLY A 535 -32.72 68.94 42.69
N VAL A 536 -31.54 68.32 42.78
CA VAL A 536 -31.12 67.53 43.95
C VAL A 536 -30.87 68.43 45.17
N PHE A 537 -30.07 69.48 44.98
CA PHE A 537 -29.70 70.39 46.07
C PHE A 537 -30.81 71.38 46.44
N SER A 538 -31.96 71.38 45.73
CA SER A 538 -33.05 72.34 45.91
C SER A 538 -32.59 73.80 45.87
N VAL A 539 -31.71 74.10 44.93
CA VAL A 539 -31.17 75.44 44.69
C VAL A 539 -31.39 75.83 43.22
N GLU A 540 -31.22 77.10 42.89
CA GLU A 540 -31.24 77.51 41.49
C GLU A 540 -30.06 76.92 40.70
N PRO A 541 -30.22 76.59 39.40
CA PRO A 541 -29.12 76.13 38.53
C PRO A 541 -27.89 77.04 38.55
N GLU A 542 -28.10 78.34 38.76
CA GLU A 542 -27.03 79.32 38.87
C GLU A 542 -26.19 79.14 40.16
N SER A 543 -26.82 78.67 41.25
CA SER A 543 -26.12 78.31 42.49
C SER A 543 -25.20 77.11 42.30
N VAL A 544 -25.60 76.13 41.48
CA VAL A 544 -24.76 74.98 41.13
C VAL A 544 -23.57 75.39 40.27
N LYS A 545 -23.76 76.28 39.28
CA LYS A 545 -22.64 76.83 38.50
C LYS A 545 -21.61 77.51 39.41
N LYS A 546 -22.08 78.35 40.35
CA LYS A 546 -21.22 78.99 41.35
C LYS A 546 -20.52 77.97 42.24
N ALA A 547 -21.21 76.91 42.67
CA ALA A 547 -20.62 75.83 43.46
C ALA A 547 -19.53 75.06 42.68
N ARG A 548 -19.76 74.74 41.40
CA ARG A 548 -18.76 74.12 40.51
C ARG A 548 -17.55 75.03 40.31
N TYR A 549 -17.75 76.34 40.17
CA TYR A 549 -16.66 77.31 40.08
C TYR A 549 -15.83 77.38 41.37
N ARG A 550 -16.48 77.40 42.54
CA ARG A 550 -15.79 77.35 43.84
C ARG A 550 -14.99 76.06 44.00
N LEU A 551 -15.60 74.92 43.64
CA LEU A 551 -14.95 73.62 43.65
C LEU A 551 -13.73 73.62 42.71
N LYS A 552 -13.86 74.15 41.50
CA LYS A 552 -12.76 74.30 40.54
C LYS A 552 -11.59 75.11 41.10
N LYS A 553 -11.87 76.24 41.76
CA LYS A 553 -10.86 77.06 42.45
C LYS A 553 -10.19 76.32 43.60
N LYS A 554 -10.97 75.59 44.40
CA LYS A 554 -10.49 74.83 45.56
C LYS A 554 -9.57 73.68 45.14
N LEU A 555 -9.89 73.03 44.02
CA LEU A 555 -9.06 72.01 43.36
C LEU A 555 -7.87 72.59 42.59
N LYS A 556 -7.68 73.92 42.60
CA LYS A 556 -6.59 74.66 41.93
C LYS A 556 -6.51 74.44 40.42
N LEU A 557 -7.65 74.31 39.75
CA LEU A 557 -7.72 74.11 38.30
C LEU A 557 -7.68 75.46 37.55
N THR A 558 -6.98 75.50 36.41
CA THR A 558 -6.88 76.70 35.54
C THR A 558 -8.20 76.96 34.80
N GLU A 559 -8.44 78.18 34.30
CA GLU A 559 -9.73 78.52 33.66
C GLU A 559 -10.07 77.64 32.45
N GLU A 560 -9.07 77.09 31.76
CA GLU A 560 -9.20 76.21 30.60
C GLU A 560 -9.46 74.73 30.97
N GLU A 561 -9.13 74.30 32.19
CA GLU A 561 -9.28 72.91 32.62
C GLU A 561 -10.75 72.52 32.90
N SER A 562 -11.22 71.44 32.29
CA SER A 562 -12.54 70.89 32.58
C SER A 562 -12.54 70.20 33.96
N LEU A 563 -13.39 70.69 34.86
CA LEU A 563 -13.61 70.10 36.18
C LEU A 563 -13.99 68.61 36.08
N ARG A 564 -14.79 68.23 35.08
CA ARG A 564 -15.19 66.83 34.89
C ARG A 564 -14.00 65.97 34.45
N SER A 565 -13.23 66.44 33.47
CA SER A 565 -12.09 65.70 32.93
C SER A 565 -10.99 65.50 33.98
N TYR A 566 -10.77 66.49 34.86
CA TYR A 566 -9.88 66.33 36.00
C TYR A 566 -10.35 65.24 36.98
N LEU A 567 -11.64 65.19 37.28
CA LEU A 567 -12.20 64.18 38.17
C LEU A 567 -12.17 62.78 37.52
N GLU A 568 -12.37 62.68 36.21
CA GLU A 568 -12.24 61.43 35.45
C GLU A 568 -10.78 60.91 35.42
N GLN A 569 -9.77 61.78 35.42
CA GLN A 569 -8.36 61.38 35.59
C GLN A 569 -8.03 60.81 36.98
N LEU A 570 -8.91 61.03 37.96
CA LEU A 570 -8.81 60.48 39.31
C LEU A 570 -9.67 59.22 39.49
N GLN A 571 -10.37 58.75 38.45
CA GLN A 571 -10.95 57.40 38.36
C GLN A 571 -9.87 56.37 38.03
#